data_AF-A0A2T0LQ51-F1
#
_entry.id   AF-A0A2T0LQ51-F1
#
_cell.length_a   1.000
_cell.length_b   1.000
_cell.length_c   1.000
_cell.angle_alpha   90.00
_cell.angle_beta   90.00
_cell.angle_gamma   90.00
#
_symmetry.space_group_name_H-M   'P 1'
#
loop_
_entity.id
_entity.type
_entity.pdbx_description
1 polymer ?
#
loop_
_entity_poly.entity_id
_entity_poly.type
_entity_poly.pdbx_seq_one_letter_code
_entity_poly.pdbx_strand_id
1 'polypeptide(L)'
;MADELNSGWTALAAQPVLRTQLHQHLRAIRTTLREQESAVERPVPVSRLVLLASHAYDTRQRALREGWRPPRVESDWTPEEWTGLRLLACYELASREPKGPRPKRRLTDEDSPSPLGVPPGGRPA
;
A
#
# COMPACT_ATOMS: atom_id res chain seq x y z
N MET A 1 -9.79 6.73 -15.97
CA MET A 1 -8.49 6.56 -15.27
C MET A 1 -7.81 5.24 -15.60
N ALA A 2 -8.48 4.09 -15.54
CA ALA A 2 -7.86 2.81 -15.89
C ALA A 2 -7.43 2.72 -17.37
N ASP A 3 -8.24 3.27 -18.29
CA ASP A 3 -7.95 3.21 -19.73
C ASP A 3 -6.64 3.92 -20.13
N GLU A 4 -6.29 5.02 -19.47
CA GLU A 4 -5.09 5.80 -19.80
C GLU A 4 -3.78 5.04 -19.54
N LEU A 5 -3.78 4.10 -18.60
CA LEU A 5 -2.59 3.31 -18.27
C LEU A 5 -2.66 1.89 -18.85
N ASN A 6 -3.70 1.57 -19.62
CA ASN A 6 -3.93 0.21 -20.08
C ASN A 6 -2.81 -0.29 -21.01
N SER A 7 -2.28 0.59 -21.86
CA SER A 7 -1.12 0.30 -22.72
C SER A 7 0.12 -0.11 -21.91
N GLY A 8 0.24 0.35 -20.66
CA GLY A 8 1.33 0.01 -19.77
C GLY A 8 1.29 -1.43 -19.27
N TRP A 9 0.10 -1.99 -19.07
CA TRP A 9 -0.03 -3.41 -18.74
C TRP A 9 0.44 -4.30 -19.88
N THR A 10 0.12 -3.94 -21.13
CA THR A 10 0.61 -4.68 -22.30
C THR A 10 2.13 -4.52 -22.48
N ALA A 11 2.66 -3.30 -22.30
CA ALA A 11 4.10 -3.06 -22.35
C ALA A 11 4.87 -3.88 -21.29
N LEU A 12 4.33 -4.00 -20.07
CA LEU A 12 4.90 -4.85 -19.01
C LEU A 12 4.87 -6.34 -19.35
N ALA A 13 3.91 -6.80 -20.14
CA ALA A 13 3.88 -8.18 -20.61
C ALA A 13 4.95 -8.44 -21.67
N ALA A 14 5.21 -7.46 -22.54
CA ALA A 14 6.17 -7.57 -23.64
C ALA A 14 7.63 -7.30 -23.23
N GLN A 15 7.87 -6.46 -22.21
CA GLN A 15 9.21 -5.94 -21.89
C GLN A 15 9.66 -6.30 -20.46
N PRO A 16 10.59 -7.27 -20.29
CA PRO A 16 11.08 -7.67 -18.97
C PRO A 16 11.78 -6.55 -18.17
N VAL A 17 12.41 -5.59 -18.87
CA VAL A 17 13.06 -4.44 -18.24
C VAL A 17 12.06 -3.56 -17.48
N LEU A 18 10.87 -3.32 -18.06
CA LEU A 18 9.82 -2.54 -17.42
C LEU A 18 9.26 -3.26 -16.18
N ARG A 19 9.15 -4.60 -16.21
CA ARG A 19 8.75 -5.38 -15.02
C ARG A 19 9.74 -5.23 -13.87
N THR A 20 11.03 -5.14 -14.18
CA THR A 20 12.06 -4.94 -13.16
C THR A 20 11.90 -3.58 -12.49
N GLN A 21 11.64 -2.53 -13.28
CA GLN A 21 11.36 -1.19 -12.76
C GLN A 21 10.07 -1.15 -11.94
N LEU A 22 9.00 -1.78 -12.42
CA LEU A 22 7.74 -1.92 -11.69
C LEU A 22 7.96 -2.57 -10.31
N HIS A 23 8.75 -3.64 -10.23
CA HIS A 23 9.07 -4.29 -8.95
C HIS A 23 9.82 -3.36 -7.99
N GLN A 24 10.71 -2.49 -8.50
CA GLN A 24 11.38 -1.49 -7.68
C GLN A 24 10.37 -0.48 -7.12
N HIS A 25 9.42 -0.01 -7.95
CA HIS A 25 8.34 0.87 -7.50
C HIS A 25 7.42 0.20 -6.47
N LEU A 26 7.05 -1.07 -6.66
CA LEU A 26 6.27 -1.83 -5.68
C LEU A 26 6.94 -1.86 -4.31
N ARG A 27 8.27 -2.09 -4.27
CA ARG A 27 9.04 -2.08 -3.03
C ARG A 27 9.06 -0.68 -2.41
N ALA A 28 9.37 0.35 -3.20
CA ALA A 28 9.43 1.72 -2.73
C ALA A 28 8.09 2.19 -2.15
N ILE A 29 6.97 1.95 -2.83
CA ILE A 29 5.64 2.34 -2.36
C ILE A 29 5.29 1.60 -1.07
N ARG A 30 5.61 0.30 -0.95
CA ARG A 30 5.37 -0.45 0.30
C ARG A 30 6.11 0.15 1.48
N THR A 31 7.35 0.59 1.28
CA THR A 31 8.13 1.29 2.33
C THR A 31 7.48 2.61 2.71
N THR A 32 7.16 3.46 1.73
CA THR A 32 6.47 4.74 1.97
C THR A 32 5.14 4.56 2.73
N LEU A 33 4.33 3.56 2.37
CA LEU A 33 3.06 3.31 3.05
C LEU A 33 3.25 2.86 4.50
N ARG A 34 4.28 2.04 4.79
CA ARG A 34 4.59 1.63 6.17
C ARG A 34 4.98 2.84 7.01
N GLU A 35 5.81 3.72 6.46
CA GLU A 35 6.20 4.97 7.12
C GLU A 35 4.97 5.84 7.39
N GLN A 36 4.09 6.02 6.41
CA GLN A 36 2.84 6.79 6.54
C GLN A 36 1.86 6.19 7.57
N GLU A 37 1.78 4.86 7.66
CA GLU A 37 0.97 4.17 8.69
C GLU A 37 1.52 4.45 10.10
N SER A 38 2.85 4.52 10.26
CA SER A 38 3.50 4.76 11.57
C SER A 38 3.67 6.24 11.95
N ALA A 39 3.66 7.15 10.98
CA ALA A 39 4.04 8.55 11.20
C ALA A 39 3.01 9.38 11.96
N VAL A 40 1.75 8.92 12.05
CA VAL A 40 0.67 9.65 12.72
C VAL A 40 -0.11 8.68 13.59
N GLU A 41 -0.06 8.88 14.91
CA GLU A 41 -1.03 8.25 15.81
C GLU A 41 -2.43 8.79 15.48
N ARG A 42 -3.26 7.93 14.90
CA ARG A 42 -4.64 8.27 14.56
C ARG A 42 -5.58 7.48 15.46
N PRO A 43 -6.63 8.11 16.01
CA PRO A 43 -7.67 7.40 16.77
C PRO A 43 -8.32 6.28 15.94
N VAL A 44 -8.38 6.45 14.61
CA VAL A 44 -8.87 5.44 13.67
C VAL A 44 -7.80 5.20 12.59
N PRO A 45 -7.32 3.95 12.42
CA PRO A 45 -6.33 3.63 11.40
C PRO A 45 -6.93 3.81 9.99
N VAL A 46 -6.19 4.51 9.13
CA VAL A 46 -6.59 4.66 7.72
C VAL A 46 -6.35 3.36 6.97
N SER A 47 -7.31 2.97 6.13
CA SER A 47 -7.14 1.78 5.32
C SER A 47 -5.99 1.96 4.33
N ARG A 48 -5.28 0.88 4.05
CA ARG A 48 -4.16 0.88 3.10
C ARG A 48 -4.59 1.26 1.69
N LEU A 49 -5.84 0.95 1.32
CA LEU A 49 -6.48 1.42 0.08
C LEU A 49 -6.56 2.95 0.01
N VAL A 50 -6.93 3.61 1.11
CA VAL A 50 -6.97 5.08 1.16
C VAL A 50 -5.56 5.66 1.05
N LEU A 51 -4.58 5.10 1.75
CA LEU A 51 -3.18 5.55 1.63
C LEU A 51 -2.64 5.38 0.20
N LEU A 52 -2.93 4.25 -0.44
CA LEU A 52 -2.59 4.01 -1.85
C LEU A 52 -3.27 5.01 -2.79
N ALA A 53 -4.56 5.28 -2.58
CA ALA A 53 -5.31 6.22 -3.39
C ALA A 53 -4.78 7.65 -3.25
N SER A 54 -4.50 8.10 -2.02
CA SER A 54 -3.87 9.39 -1.76
C SER A 54 -2.50 9.49 -2.42
N HIS A 55 -1.65 8.48 -2.24
CA HIS A 55 -0.31 8.47 -2.82
C HIS A 55 -0.33 8.48 -4.36
N ALA A 56 -1.22 7.71 -4.99
CA ALA A 56 -1.39 7.70 -6.44
C ALA A 56 -1.93 9.04 -6.95
N TYR A 57 -2.90 9.64 -6.24
CA TYR A 57 -3.43 10.95 -6.57
C TYR A 57 -2.35 12.03 -6.50
N ASP A 58 -1.60 12.10 -5.40
CA ASP A 58 -0.54 13.09 -5.21
C ASP A 58 0.58 12.94 -6.24
N THR A 59 0.98 11.71 -6.53
CA THR A 59 1.96 11.39 -7.58
C THR A 59 1.50 11.92 -8.93
N ARG A 60 0.25 11.62 -9.32
CA ARG A 60 -0.33 12.09 -10.58
C ARG A 60 -0.45 13.61 -10.63
N GLN A 61 -1.00 14.23 -9.59
CA GLN A 61 -1.21 15.67 -9.56
C GLN A 61 0.11 16.43 -9.64
N ARG A 62 1.14 15.95 -8.95
CA ARG A 62 2.49 16.51 -9.06
C ARG A 62 3.02 16.37 -10.48
N ALA A 63 2.98 15.19 -11.06
CA ALA A 63 3.49 14.95 -12.41
C ALA A 63 2.76 15.81 -13.45
N LEU A 64 1.43 15.92 -13.37
CA LEU A 64 0.65 16.77 -14.27
C LEU A 64 1.05 18.25 -14.17
N ARG A 65 1.33 18.75 -12.96
CA ARG A 65 1.85 20.12 -12.76
C ARG A 65 3.25 20.31 -13.36
N GLU A 66 4.06 19.25 -13.37
CA GLU A 66 5.39 19.22 -13.97
C GLU A 66 5.37 18.94 -15.49
N GLY A 67 4.18 18.88 -16.11
CA GLY A 67 4.00 18.73 -17.55
C GLY A 67 3.99 17.28 -18.05
N TRP A 68 3.95 16.30 -17.15
CA TRP A 68 3.83 14.89 -17.50
C TRP A 68 2.56 14.62 -18.31
N ARG A 69 2.68 13.77 -19.33
CA ARG A 69 1.57 13.28 -20.13
C ARG A 69 1.57 11.75 -20.08
N PRO A 70 0.42 11.10 -19.80
CA PRO A 70 0.35 9.66 -19.80
C PRO A 70 0.76 9.06 -21.16
N PRO A 71 1.57 7.98 -21.17
CA PRO A 71 1.86 7.19 -22.36
C PRO A 71 0.58 6.72 -23.04
N ARG A 72 0.48 6.84 -24.37
CA ARG A 72 -0.75 6.49 -25.10
C ARG A 72 -0.67 5.11 -25.71
N VAL A 73 0.51 4.73 -26.17
CA VAL A 73 0.76 3.43 -26.83
C VAL A 73 1.87 2.65 -26.12
N GLU A 74 1.97 1.36 -26.41
CA GLU A 74 2.93 0.46 -25.76
C GLU A 74 4.39 0.90 -25.95
N SER A 75 4.73 1.49 -27.11
CA SER A 75 6.08 1.98 -27.41
C SER A 75 6.50 3.21 -26.63
N ASP A 76 5.54 3.95 -26.06
CA ASP A 76 5.81 5.14 -25.25
C ASP A 76 6.33 4.77 -23.84
N TRP A 77 6.18 3.49 -23.45
CA TRP A 77 6.63 3.00 -22.16
C TRP A 77 8.10 2.65 -22.19
N THR A 78 8.90 3.45 -21.49
CA THR A 78 10.33 3.23 -21.32
C THR A 78 10.69 3.13 -19.83
N PRO A 79 11.89 2.64 -19.48
CA PRO A 79 12.37 2.64 -18.09
C PRO A 79 12.39 4.05 -17.44
N GLU A 80 12.46 5.10 -18.25
CA GLU A 80 12.43 6.50 -17.82
C GLU A 80 11.02 6.99 -17.49
N GLU A 81 9.97 6.25 -17.87
CA GLU A 81 8.56 6.58 -17.62
C GLU A 81 8.15 6.25 -16.17
N TRP A 82 8.86 6.89 -15.24
CA TRP A 82 8.80 6.66 -13.80
C TRP A 82 7.39 6.90 -13.23
N THR A 83 6.69 7.94 -13.71
CA THR A 83 5.36 8.29 -13.21
C THR A 83 4.34 7.24 -13.58
N GLY A 84 4.29 6.84 -14.86
CA GLY A 84 3.42 5.76 -15.31
C GLY A 84 3.66 4.46 -14.54
N LEU A 85 4.93 4.05 -14.41
CA LEU A 85 5.31 2.82 -13.69
C LEU A 85 4.95 2.88 -12.20
N ARG A 86 5.12 4.03 -11.54
CA ARG A 86 4.73 4.21 -10.14
C ARG A 86 3.22 4.17 -9.95
N LEU A 87 2.44 4.72 -10.88
CA LEU A 87 0.98 4.64 -10.86
C LEU A 87 0.51 3.20 -11.07
N LEU A 88 1.06 2.47 -12.06
CA LEU A 88 0.78 1.04 -12.26
C LEU A 88 1.08 0.23 -11.00
N ALA A 89 2.21 0.49 -10.34
CA ALA A 89 2.54 -0.16 -9.08
C ALA A 89 1.52 0.14 -7.96
N CYS A 90 0.95 1.35 -7.91
CA CYS A 90 -0.14 1.67 -6.98
C CYS A 90 -1.40 0.84 -7.28
N TYR A 91 -1.80 0.75 -8.55
CA TYR A 91 -2.94 -0.07 -8.97
C TYR A 91 -2.73 -1.56 -8.67
N GLU A 92 -1.52 -2.08 -8.90
CA GLU A 92 -1.18 -3.47 -8.57
C GLU A 92 -1.16 -3.75 -7.07
N LEU A 93 -0.76 -2.79 -6.24
CA LEU A 93 -0.88 -2.95 -4.79
C LEU A 93 -2.34 -2.87 -4.34
N ALA A 94 -3.11 -1.93 -4.90
CA ALA A 94 -4.52 -1.79 -4.57
C ALA A 94 -5.34 -3.02 -4.97
N SER A 95 -5.00 -3.69 -6.08
CA SER A 95 -5.68 -4.91 -6.52
C SER A 95 -5.45 -6.10 -5.58
N ARG A 96 -4.39 -6.08 -4.78
CA ARG A 96 -4.06 -7.10 -3.77
C ARG A 96 -4.71 -6.86 -2.41
N GLU A 97 -5.27 -5.68 -2.18
CA GLU A 97 -5.93 -5.36 -0.91
C GLU A 97 -7.32 -6.02 -0.84
N PRO A 98 -7.74 -6.50 0.35
CA PRO A 98 -9.06 -7.08 0.52
C PRO A 98 -10.16 -6.04 0.24
N LYS A 99 -11.13 -6.41 -0.58
CA LYS A 99 -12.32 -5.60 -0.87
C LYS A 99 -13.39 -5.90 0.19
N GLY A 100 -13.66 -4.95 1.08
CA GLY A 100 -14.72 -5.07 2.08
C GLY A 100 -14.32 -4.59 3.47
N PRO A 101 -15.26 -4.60 4.45
CA PRO A 101 -14.95 -4.23 5.82
C PRO A 101 -13.86 -5.17 6.35
N ARG A 102 -12.75 -4.59 6.83
CA ARG A 102 -11.71 -5.38 7.48
C ARG A 102 -12.33 -6.08 8.69
N PRO A 103 -12.23 -7.43 8.81
CA PRO A 103 -12.67 -8.08 10.03
C PRO A 103 -11.92 -7.45 11.20
N LYS A 104 -12.64 -7.11 12.27
CA LYS A 104 -12.01 -6.58 13.49
C LYS A 104 -10.88 -7.53 13.85
N ARG A 105 -9.64 -7.01 13.90
CA ARG A 105 -8.48 -7.77 14.37
C ARG A 105 -8.92 -8.36 15.70
N ARG A 106 -9.06 -9.69 15.79
CA ARG A 106 -9.34 -10.34 17.09
C ARG A 106 -8.20 -9.88 17.98
N LEU A 107 -8.54 -9.09 19.00
CA LEU A 107 -7.66 -8.90 20.14
C LEU A 107 -7.46 -10.32 20.64
N THR A 108 -6.27 -10.87 20.45
CA THR A 108 -5.91 -12.16 21.03
C THR A 108 -6.17 -12.07 22.53
N ASP A 109 -6.73 -13.13 23.12
CA ASP A 109 -7.05 -13.36 24.54
C ASP A 109 -5.82 -13.29 25.48
N GLU A 110 -4.83 -12.44 25.21
CA GLU A 110 -3.64 -12.21 26.03
C GLU A 110 -3.84 -11.05 27.03
N ASP A 111 -5.07 -10.56 27.17
CA ASP A 111 -5.49 -9.61 28.22
C ASP A 111 -6.46 -10.31 29.20
N SER A 112 -6.24 -11.59 29.50
CA SER A 112 -6.84 -12.19 30.69
C SER A 112 -6.11 -11.62 31.92
N PRO A 113 -6.77 -10.81 32.79
CA PRO A 113 -6.19 -10.49 34.08
C PRO A 113 -6.03 -11.80 34.85
N SER A 114 -4.80 -12.12 35.25
CA SER A 114 -4.51 -13.25 36.15
C SER A 114 -5.51 -13.24 37.31
N PRO A 115 -6.19 -14.37 37.61
CA PRO A 115 -7.03 -14.43 38.79
C PRO A 115 -6.14 -14.22 40.02
N LEU A 116 -6.41 -13.10 40.69
CA LEU A 116 -6.08 -12.73 42.06
C LEU A 116 -5.37 -13.82 42.87
N GLY A 117 -4.16 -13.48 43.32
CA GLY A 117 -3.35 -14.27 44.22
C GLY A 117 -4.13 -14.73 45.46
N VAL A 118 -4.10 -16.04 45.69
CA VAL A 118 -4.50 -16.64 46.95
C VAL A 118 -3.40 -16.33 47.98
N PRO A 119 -3.68 -15.63 49.09
CA PRO A 119 -2.71 -15.51 50.17
C PRO A 119 -2.55 -16.86 50.88
N PRO A 120 -1.32 -17.29 51.23
CA PRO A 120 -1.12 -18.53 51.97
C PRO A 120 -1.72 -18.38 53.37
N GLY A 121 -2.79 -19.15 53.63
CA GLY A 121 -3.42 -19.26 54.94
C GLY A 121 -2.43 -19.77 55.98
N GLY A 122 -2.30 -18.99 57.06
CA GLY A 122 -1.53 -19.33 58.25
C GLY A 122 -2.10 -20.55 58.97
N ARG A 123 -1.19 -21.36 59.52
CA ARG A 123 -1.46 -22.52 60.36
C ARG A 123 -2.24 -22.12 61.64
N PRO A 124 -3.24 -22.91 62.08
CA PRO A 124 -3.63 -22.93 63.48
C PRO A 124 -2.73 -23.86 64.31
N ALA A 125 -2.67 -23.52 65.61
CA ALA A 125 -1.82 -24.06 66.67
C ALA A 125 -2.09 -25.52 67.05
#